data_AF-A0A9R0TBC1-F1
#
_entry.id   AF-A0A9R0TBC1-F1
#
_cell.length_a   1.000
_cell.length_b   1.000
_cell.length_c   1.000
_cell.angle_alpha   90.00
_cell.angle_beta   90.00
_cell.angle_gamma   90.00
#
_symmetry.space_group_name_H-M   'P 1'
#
loop_
_entity.id
_entity.type
_entity.pdbx_description
1 polymer ?
#
loop_
_entity_poly.entity_id
_entity_poly.type
_entity_poly.pdbx_seq_one_letter_code
_entity_poly.pdbx_strand_id
1 'polypeptide(L)'
;MDEAEERRLLVQGDGDHEPLLLPSQDASVYTGDGSVDIKGRPAARRTTGNWRACFFILGTECCERLAYYGIANNLVTYLKIKLHQGNLEAARNVTTWQGTCYLTALIGAILADSYWGKYWTIAVFSSVYFIGLAVLTLSASLPALQPPSCFGSVCPESSLLQNGTFFLGLYMIALGTGGIKPCVSSFGADQFDDSDPTERVKQGSFFNWFYFCINIGALVAGTVIVWIQDNSGWGIGFAVPTVFMALAIASFFSASNMYRYQKPGGSPVTRVCQVVVAAFRKWRIKLPLDASLLYEVDGQSSAIKGSRKLEHTSELE
;
A
#
# COMPACT_ATOMS: atom_id res chain seq x y z
N MET A 1 52.31 25.14 -52.96
CA MET A 1 52.86 24.81 -51.64
C MET A 1 51.69 25.04 -50.70
N ASP A 2 51.01 23.95 -50.40
CA ASP A 2 49.55 23.87 -50.27
C ASP A 2 49.13 23.95 -48.80
N GLU A 3 48.03 24.63 -48.50
CA GLU A 3 47.45 24.87 -47.15
C GLU A 3 47.09 23.58 -46.37
N ALA A 4 47.37 22.41 -46.93
CA ALA A 4 47.19 21.10 -46.32
C ALA A 4 48.31 20.71 -45.33
N GLU A 5 49.48 21.38 -45.37
CA GLU A 5 50.63 21.03 -44.52
C GLU A 5 50.66 21.80 -43.20
N GLU A 6 50.00 22.97 -43.11
CA GLU A 6 49.95 23.78 -41.90
C GLU A 6 48.93 23.26 -40.85
N ARG A 7 47.92 22.48 -41.28
CA ARG A 7 46.94 21.86 -40.37
C ARG A 7 47.44 20.60 -39.66
N ARG A 8 48.60 20.05 -40.03
CA ARG A 8 49.15 18.85 -39.38
C ARG A 8 50.06 19.14 -38.19
N LEU A 9 50.41 20.40 -37.93
CA LEU A 9 51.33 20.78 -36.86
C LEU A 9 50.66 21.33 -35.59
N LEU A 10 49.32 21.39 -35.52
CA LEU A 10 48.59 21.87 -34.33
C LEU A 10 47.95 20.77 -33.48
N VAL A 11 48.31 19.49 -33.68
CA VAL A 11 47.78 18.36 -32.87
C VAL A 11 48.90 17.68 -32.06
N GLN A 12 49.93 18.42 -31.66
CA GLN A 12 50.94 17.92 -30.74
C GLN A 12 51.23 18.99 -29.67
N GLY A 13 50.33 19.07 -28.69
CA GLY A 13 50.39 19.99 -27.56
C GLY A 13 49.71 19.37 -26.34
N ASP A 14 50.53 18.72 -25.54
CA ASP A 14 50.42 18.29 -24.14
C ASP A 14 49.29 18.90 -23.29
N GLY A 15 48.60 18.05 -22.52
CA GLY A 15 47.64 18.46 -21.49
C GLY A 15 46.66 17.34 -21.12
N ASP A 16 46.83 16.77 -19.94
CA ASP A 16 45.96 15.75 -19.31
C ASP A 16 44.49 16.18 -19.28
N HIS A 17 43.74 15.79 -20.30
CA HIS A 17 42.28 15.81 -20.28
C HIS A 17 41.78 14.37 -20.18
N GLU A 18 41.49 14.00 -18.94
CA GLU A 18 40.58 12.90 -18.61
C GLU A 18 39.34 13.03 -19.51
N PRO A 19 38.99 12.01 -20.32
CA PRO A 19 37.83 12.12 -21.18
C PRO A 19 36.60 12.27 -20.29
N LEU A 20 36.02 13.48 -20.29
CA LEU A 20 34.69 13.76 -19.77
C LEU A 20 33.75 12.70 -20.33
N LEU A 21 33.46 11.69 -19.51
CA LEU A 21 32.43 10.69 -19.76
C LEU A 21 31.11 11.47 -19.87
N LEU A 22 30.76 11.85 -21.09
CA LEU A 22 29.38 12.18 -21.43
C LEU A 22 28.53 11.02 -20.89
N PRO A 23 27.49 11.29 -20.07
CA PRO A 23 26.62 10.23 -19.59
C PRO A 23 26.14 9.44 -20.82
N SER A 24 26.47 8.16 -20.87
CA SER A 24 26.02 7.25 -21.91
C SER A 24 24.52 7.46 -22.11
N GLN A 25 24.05 7.66 -23.35
CA GLN A 25 22.63 7.86 -23.66
C GLN A 25 21.71 6.76 -23.07
N ASP A 26 22.27 5.61 -22.70
CA ASP A 26 21.62 4.51 -21.99
C ASP A 26 21.16 4.85 -20.55
N ALA A 27 21.77 5.85 -19.89
CA ALA A 27 21.39 6.31 -18.55
C ALA A 27 20.03 7.05 -18.54
N SER A 28 19.45 7.36 -19.71
CA SER A 28 18.19 8.11 -19.84
C SER A 28 16.94 7.23 -19.98
N VAL A 29 17.10 5.96 -20.37
CA VAL A 29 15.97 5.11 -20.78
C VAL A 29 15.32 4.40 -19.59
N TYR A 30 16.12 4.03 -18.60
CA TYR A 30 15.70 3.27 -17.43
C TYR A 30 15.69 4.13 -16.16
N THR A 31 14.93 3.69 -15.16
CA THR A 31 14.88 4.33 -13.84
C THR A 31 16.18 4.14 -13.07
N GLY A 32 16.56 5.14 -12.27
CA GLY A 32 17.79 5.13 -11.46
C GLY A 32 17.61 4.53 -10.06
N ASP A 33 16.37 4.30 -9.65
CA ASP A 33 15.97 3.84 -8.31
C ASP A 33 15.98 2.33 -8.11
N GLY A 34 16.38 1.55 -9.13
CA GLY A 34 16.40 0.09 -9.09
C GLY A 34 15.04 -0.59 -9.25
N SER A 35 14.00 0.17 -9.63
CA SER A 35 12.68 -0.38 -9.95
C SER A 35 12.70 -1.28 -11.17
N VAL A 36 11.84 -2.30 -11.16
CA VAL A 36 11.69 -3.26 -12.26
C VAL A 36 10.28 -3.25 -12.86
N ASP A 37 10.14 -3.74 -14.08
CA ASP A 37 8.86 -4.06 -14.70
C ASP A 37 8.31 -5.39 -14.15
N ILE A 38 7.09 -5.76 -14.56
CA ILE A 38 6.44 -7.02 -14.15
C ILE A 38 7.24 -8.27 -14.55
N LYS A 39 8.14 -8.17 -15.53
CA LYS A 39 9.01 -9.26 -16.01
C LYS A 39 10.36 -9.28 -15.27
N GLY A 40 10.56 -8.40 -14.29
CA GLY A 40 11.79 -8.30 -13.52
C GLY A 40 12.95 -7.59 -14.24
N ARG A 41 12.68 -6.93 -15.38
CA ARG A 41 13.67 -6.14 -16.14
C ARG A 41 13.69 -4.71 -15.60
N PRO A 42 14.79 -3.95 -15.76
CA PRO A 42 14.82 -2.54 -15.35
C PRO A 42 13.65 -1.75 -15.93
N ALA A 43 12.99 -0.94 -15.10
CA ALA A 43 11.79 -0.23 -15.50
C ALA A 43 12.14 0.90 -16.49
N ALA A 44 11.49 0.91 -17.66
CA ALA A 44 11.69 1.97 -18.65
C ALA A 44 10.85 3.21 -18.30
N ARG A 45 11.50 4.38 -18.22
CA ARG A 45 10.87 5.64 -17.77
C ARG A 45 9.67 6.06 -18.63
N ARG A 46 9.74 5.85 -19.95
CA ARG A 46 8.70 6.27 -20.91
C ARG A 46 7.42 5.43 -20.86
N THR A 47 7.53 4.16 -20.49
CA THR A 47 6.43 3.18 -20.61
C THR A 47 5.84 2.77 -19.27
N THR A 48 6.56 2.96 -18.16
CA THR A 48 6.14 2.52 -16.81
C THR A 48 6.05 3.69 -15.83
N GLY A 49 5.19 3.53 -14.82
CA GLY A 49 5.01 4.43 -13.70
C GLY A 49 4.30 5.74 -14.06
N ASN A 50 4.68 6.79 -13.34
CA ASN A 50 4.16 8.14 -13.46
C ASN A 50 2.62 8.20 -13.24
N TRP A 51 2.00 9.32 -13.62
CA TRP A 51 0.56 9.55 -13.43
C TRP A 51 -0.33 8.49 -14.07
N ARG A 52 0.11 7.89 -15.19
CA ARG A 52 -0.66 6.86 -15.90
C ARG A 52 -0.94 5.64 -15.01
N ALA A 53 0.07 5.17 -14.28
CA ALA A 53 -0.08 4.12 -13.28
C ALA A 53 -0.87 4.62 -12.06
N CYS A 54 -0.57 5.84 -11.59
CA CYS A 54 -1.16 6.39 -10.37
C CYS A 54 -2.68 6.51 -10.44
N PHE A 55 -3.28 6.82 -11.60
CA PHE A 55 -4.74 6.90 -11.72
C PHE A 55 -5.45 5.60 -11.30
N PHE A 56 -4.89 4.44 -11.65
CA PHE A 56 -5.46 3.13 -11.26
C PHE A 56 -5.29 2.87 -9.75
N ILE A 57 -4.15 3.26 -9.18
CA ILE A 57 -3.87 3.13 -7.75
C ILE A 57 -4.80 4.04 -6.94
N LEU A 58 -4.97 5.30 -7.36
CA LEU A 58 -5.87 6.28 -6.73
C LEU A 58 -7.33 5.83 -6.81
N GLY A 59 -7.76 5.30 -7.97
CA GLY A 59 -9.10 4.73 -8.13
C GLY A 59 -9.34 3.54 -7.20
N THR A 60 -8.33 2.68 -7.05
CA THR A 60 -8.37 1.54 -6.12
C THR A 60 -8.47 2.00 -4.67
N GLU A 61 -7.68 2.99 -4.25
CA GLU A 61 -7.76 3.56 -2.90
C GLU A 61 -9.14 4.18 -2.63
N CYS A 62 -9.66 4.95 -3.59
CA CYS A 62 -10.99 5.57 -3.46
C CYS A 62 -12.08 4.51 -3.23
N CYS A 63 -12.06 3.43 -4.01
CA CYS A 63 -13.03 2.34 -3.89
C CYS A 63 -12.86 1.56 -2.58
N GLU A 64 -11.63 1.29 -2.14
CA GLU A 64 -11.36 0.62 -0.87
C GLU A 64 -11.83 1.47 0.31
N ARG A 65 -11.58 2.78 0.28
CA ARG A 65 -12.07 3.72 1.30
C ARG A 65 -13.58 3.79 1.34
N LEU A 66 -14.22 3.87 0.17
CA LEU A 66 -15.68 3.85 0.06
C LEU A 66 -16.24 2.57 0.69
N ALA A 67 -15.65 1.41 0.40
CA ALA A 67 -16.09 0.15 0.96
C ALA A 67 -15.86 0.06 2.47
N TYR A 68 -14.69 0.45 2.95
CA TYR A 68 -14.34 0.41 4.37
C TYR A 68 -15.27 1.29 5.20
N TYR A 69 -15.43 2.56 4.81
CA TYR A 69 -16.31 3.49 5.51
C TYR A 69 -17.79 3.16 5.31
N GLY A 70 -18.16 2.59 4.16
CA GLY A 70 -19.53 2.16 3.88
C GLY A 70 -19.99 1.09 4.87
N ILE A 71 -19.08 0.23 5.32
CA ILE A 71 -19.35 -0.71 6.41
C ILE A 71 -19.21 -0.02 7.76
N ALA A 72 -18.04 0.58 8.02
CA ALA A 72 -17.68 1.06 9.35
C ALA A 72 -18.67 2.09 9.92
N ASN A 73 -19.17 3.01 9.09
CA ASN A 73 -20.00 4.13 9.55
C ASN A 73 -21.36 3.68 10.10
N ASN A 74 -21.94 2.60 9.54
CA ASN A 74 -23.27 2.13 9.94
C ASN A 74 -23.26 0.74 10.58
N LEU A 75 -22.07 0.19 10.87
CA LEU A 75 -21.92 -1.16 11.42
C LEU A 75 -22.61 -1.31 12.79
N VAL A 76 -22.51 -0.31 13.66
CA VAL A 76 -23.18 -0.33 14.99
C VAL A 76 -24.69 -0.45 14.82
N THR A 77 -25.27 0.29 13.88
CA THR A 77 -26.70 0.24 13.56
C THR A 77 -27.10 -1.14 13.04
N TYR A 78 -26.29 -1.73 12.15
CA TYR A 78 -26.53 -3.09 11.66
C TYR A 78 -26.54 -4.11 12.79
N LEU A 79 -25.53 -4.09 13.65
CA LEU A 79 -25.41 -5.02 14.78
C LEU A 79 -26.59 -4.89 15.76
N LYS A 80 -27.07 -3.67 16.00
CA LYS A 80 -28.22 -3.42 16.87
C LYS A 80 -29.54 -3.82 16.24
N ILE A 81 -29.80 -3.38 15.01
CA ILE A 81 -31.13 -3.52 14.37
C ILE A 81 -31.31 -4.90 13.75
N LYS A 82 -30.26 -5.48 13.14
CA LYS A 82 -30.33 -6.76 12.44
C LYS A 82 -29.85 -7.94 13.26
N LEU A 83 -28.77 -7.78 14.02
CA LEU A 83 -28.26 -8.86 14.89
C LEU A 83 -28.81 -8.78 16.32
N HIS A 84 -29.66 -7.80 16.61
CA HIS A 84 -30.32 -7.61 17.91
C HIS A 84 -29.34 -7.52 19.10
N GLN A 85 -28.11 -7.05 18.85
CA GLN A 85 -27.12 -6.85 19.91
C GLN A 85 -27.45 -5.65 20.79
N GLY A 86 -27.08 -5.74 22.06
CA GLY A 86 -27.13 -4.59 22.97
C GLY A 86 -26.15 -3.49 22.56
N ASN A 87 -26.44 -2.23 22.94
CA ASN A 87 -25.59 -1.07 22.60
C ASN A 87 -24.11 -1.27 22.96
N LEU A 88 -23.85 -1.80 24.17
CA LEU A 88 -22.49 -2.03 24.67
C LEU A 88 -21.77 -3.12 23.85
N GLU A 89 -22.48 -4.20 23.52
CA GLU A 89 -21.91 -5.31 22.77
C GLU A 89 -21.61 -4.91 21.32
N ALA A 90 -22.55 -4.22 20.66
CA ALA A 90 -22.35 -3.72 19.30
C ALA A 90 -21.14 -2.78 19.23
N ALA A 91 -21.03 -1.81 20.16
CA ALA A 91 -19.89 -0.89 20.21
C ALA A 91 -18.55 -1.60 20.44
N ARG A 92 -18.53 -2.62 21.32
CA ARG A 92 -17.34 -3.46 21.54
C ARG A 92 -16.94 -4.23 20.28
N ASN A 93 -17.89 -4.84 19.58
CA ASN A 93 -17.62 -5.60 18.36
C ASN A 93 -17.07 -4.70 17.25
N VAL A 94 -17.64 -3.49 17.07
CA VAL A 94 -17.14 -2.52 16.09
C VAL A 94 -15.72 -2.05 16.42
N THR A 95 -15.44 -1.66 17.66
CA THR A 95 -14.10 -1.22 18.06
C THR A 95 -13.07 -2.34 17.99
N THR A 96 -13.46 -3.58 18.34
CA THR A 96 -12.62 -4.77 18.17
C THR A 96 -12.30 -5.03 16.71
N TRP A 97 -13.30 -4.92 15.82
CA TRP A 97 -13.09 -5.07 14.38
C TRP A 97 -12.16 -3.99 13.83
N GLN A 98 -12.37 -2.73 14.17
CA GLN A 98 -11.48 -1.63 13.79
C GLN A 98 -10.05 -1.84 14.28
N GLY A 99 -9.87 -2.22 15.55
CA GLY A 99 -8.56 -2.56 16.10
C GLY A 99 -7.90 -3.72 15.36
N THR A 100 -8.68 -4.72 14.97
CA THR A 100 -8.20 -5.86 14.17
C THR A 100 -7.70 -5.39 12.80
N CYS A 101 -8.42 -4.52 12.10
CA CYS A 101 -7.99 -3.93 10.82
C CYS A 101 -6.59 -3.31 10.91
N TYR A 102 -6.32 -2.55 11.97
CA TYR A 102 -5.01 -1.92 12.20
C TYR A 102 -3.94 -2.93 12.60
N LEU A 103 -4.26 -3.93 13.43
CA LEU A 103 -3.32 -4.98 13.80
C LEU A 103 -2.91 -5.83 12.59
N THR A 104 -3.87 -6.20 11.74
CA THR A 104 -3.60 -6.94 10.51
C THR A 104 -2.78 -6.14 9.50
N ALA A 105 -2.73 -4.81 9.62
CA ALA A 105 -1.85 -3.99 8.79
C ALA A 105 -0.36 -4.25 9.03
N LEU A 106 0.02 -4.61 10.26
CA LEU A 106 1.39 -5.03 10.54
C LEU A 106 1.75 -6.32 9.79
N ILE A 107 0.79 -7.26 9.72
CA ILE A 107 0.97 -8.51 8.97
C ILE A 107 1.14 -8.21 7.47
N GLY A 108 0.30 -7.34 6.92
CA GLY A 108 0.39 -6.86 5.53
C GLY A 108 1.75 -6.27 5.19
N ALA A 109 2.23 -5.35 6.03
CA ALA A 109 3.53 -4.70 5.84
C ALA A 109 4.69 -5.71 5.88
N ILE A 110 4.70 -6.63 6.86
CA ILE A 110 5.73 -7.66 6.96
C ILE A 110 5.75 -8.55 5.72
N LEU A 111 4.58 -8.95 5.21
CA LEU A 111 4.48 -9.79 4.01
C LEU A 111 4.98 -9.08 2.76
N ALA A 112 4.62 -7.80 2.59
CA ALA A 112 5.06 -6.99 1.47
C ALA A 112 6.58 -6.77 1.46
N ASP A 113 7.16 -6.44 2.60
CA ASP A 113 8.57 -6.08 2.69
C ASP A 113 9.49 -7.31 2.70
N SER A 114 9.02 -8.46 3.21
CA SER A 114 9.87 -9.64 3.46
C SER A 114 9.78 -10.72 2.39
N TYR A 115 8.63 -10.92 1.72
CA TYR A 115 8.39 -12.12 0.90
C TYR A 115 8.16 -11.79 -0.57
N TRP A 116 6.95 -11.36 -0.95
CA TRP A 116 6.51 -11.32 -2.35
C TRP A 116 6.31 -9.91 -2.91
N GLY A 117 6.57 -8.85 -2.13
CA GLY A 117 6.46 -7.46 -2.57
C GLY A 117 5.08 -6.82 -2.35
N LYS A 118 5.05 -5.49 -2.51
CA LYS A 118 3.85 -4.65 -2.29
C LYS A 118 2.71 -5.00 -3.25
N TYR A 119 3.00 -5.16 -4.54
CA TYR A 119 1.98 -5.47 -5.55
C TYR A 119 1.23 -6.78 -5.25
N TRP A 120 1.97 -7.87 -5.01
CA TRP A 120 1.35 -9.17 -4.71
C TRP A 120 0.58 -9.15 -3.39
N THR A 121 1.06 -8.39 -2.41
CA THR A 121 0.32 -8.18 -1.16
C THR A 121 -1.01 -7.47 -1.44
N ILE A 122 -1.01 -6.36 -2.18
CA ILE A 122 -2.25 -5.66 -2.55
C ILE A 122 -3.19 -6.60 -3.34
N ALA A 123 -2.68 -7.35 -4.31
CA ALA A 123 -3.46 -8.26 -5.14
C ALA A 123 -4.15 -9.39 -4.34
N VAL A 124 -3.40 -10.06 -3.45
CA VAL A 124 -3.93 -11.16 -2.62
C VAL A 124 -4.93 -10.61 -1.61
N PHE A 125 -4.56 -9.55 -0.89
CA PHE A 125 -5.41 -9.03 0.18
C PHE A 125 -6.64 -8.28 -0.34
N SER A 126 -6.60 -7.67 -1.52
CA SER A 126 -7.80 -7.14 -2.18
C SER A 126 -8.75 -8.25 -2.61
N SER A 127 -8.24 -9.40 -3.06
CA SER A 127 -9.07 -10.58 -3.35
C SER A 127 -9.73 -11.11 -2.07
N VAL A 128 -9.00 -11.21 -0.96
CA VAL A 128 -9.55 -11.60 0.36
C VAL A 128 -10.61 -10.59 0.82
N TYR A 129 -10.35 -9.29 0.65
CA TYR A 129 -11.31 -8.23 0.95
C TYR A 129 -12.60 -8.44 0.16
N PHE A 130 -12.49 -8.61 -1.17
CA PHE A 130 -13.65 -8.83 -2.03
C PHE A 130 -14.47 -10.05 -1.63
N ILE A 131 -13.82 -11.18 -1.30
CA ILE A 131 -14.52 -12.36 -0.80
C ILE A 131 -15.24 -12.03 0.51
N GLY A 132 -14.59 -11.31 1.45
CA GLY A 132 -15.22 -10.86 2.68
C GLY A 132 -16.45 -9.98 2.45
N LEU A 133 -16.37 -9.04 1.50
CA LEU A 133 -17.48 -8.19 1.05
C LEU A 133 -18.62 -9.00 0.43
N ALA A 134 -18.30 -10.00 -0.40
CA ALA A 134 -19.28 -10.89 -1.00
C ALA A 134 -20.00 -11.73 0.06
N VAL A 135 -19.26 -12.31 1.02
CA VAL A 135 -19.83 -13.06 2.16
C VAL A 135 -20.72 -12.16 3.00
N LEU A 136 -20.28 -10.92 3.29
CA LEU A 136 -21.07 -9.94 4.04
C LEU A 136 -22.36 -9.60 3.29
N THR A 137 -22.29 -9.32 2.00
CA THR A 137 -23.43 -9.02 1.14
C THR A 137 -24.41 -10.18 1.07
N LEU A 138 -23.91 -11.41 0.92
CA LEU A 138 -24.73 -12.62 0.91
C LEU A 138 -25.44 -12.83 2.26
N SER A 139 -24.75 -12.59 3.38
CA SER A 139 -25.34 -12.67 4.72
C SER A 139 -26.51 -11.69 4.90
N ALA A 140 -26.42 -10.51 4.28
CA ALA A 140 -27.46 -9.48 4.34
C ALA A 140 -28.53 -9.59 3.25
N SER A 141 -28.35 -10.43 2.23
CA SER A 141 -29.26 -10.51 1.06
C SER A 141 -30.03 -11.83 0.98
N LEU A 142 -29.46 -12.93 1.47
CA LEU A 142 -30.10 -14.24 1.39
C LEU A 142 -31.07 -14.45 2.57
N PRO A 143 -32.37 -14.74 2.32
CA PRO A 143 -33.35 -14.96 3.40
C PRO A 143 -32.97 -16.08 4.37
N ALA A 144 -32.21 -17.08 3.90
CA ALA A 144 -31.73 -18.18 4.74
C ALA A 144 -30.61 -17.76 5.73
N LEU A 145 -29.85 -16.72 5.40
CA LEU A 145 -28.73 -16.22 6.21
C LEU A 145 -29.08 -14.93 6.98
N GLN A 146 -30.16 -14.26 6.61
CA GLN A 146 -30.66 -13.09 7.32
C GLN A 146 -31.18 -13.48 8.71
N PRO A 147 -30.84 -12.72 9.76
CA PRO A 147 -31.45 -12.89 11.07
C PRO A 147 -32.97 -12.78 10.99
N PRO A 148 -33.73 -13.61 11.72
CA PRO A 148 -35.18 -13.56 11.73
C PRO A 148 -35.69 -12.19 12.18
N SER A 149 -36.71 -11.67 11.51
CA SER A 149 -37.34 -10.40 11.87
C SER A 149 -37.97 -10.46 13.26
N CYS A 150 -37.86 -9.39 14.04
CA CYS A 150 -38.55 -9.28 15.33
C CYS A 150 -40.07 -9.32 15.14
N PHE A 151 -40.77 -10.02 16.03
CA PHE A 151 -42.22 -9.98 16.15
C PHE A 151 -42.58 -9.07 17.34
N GLY A 152 -42.82 -7.79 17.07
CA GLY A 152 -43.10 -6.79 18.12
C GLY A 152 -41.86 -6.51 18.97
N SER A 153 -41.95 -6.68 20.29
CA SER A 153 -40.84 -6.47 21.23
C SER A 153 -39.93 -7.70 21.42
N VAL A 154 -40.28 -8.84 20.82
CA VAL A 154 -39.51 -10.09 20.95
C VAL A 154 -38.73 -10.33 19.68
N CYS A 155 -37.41 -10.21 19.78
CA CYS A 155 -36.47 -10.52 18.72
C CYS A 155 -35.83 -11.88 19.02
N PRO A 156 -36.04 -12.90 18.17
CA PRO A 156 -35.36 -14.18 18.34
C PRO A 156 -33.85 -14.01 18.18
N GLU A 157 -33.08 -14.76 18.97
CA GLU A 157 -31.62 -14.78 18.85
C GLU A 157 -31.21 -15.27 17.46
N SER A 158 -30.20 -14.61 16.88
CA SER A 158 -29.64 -15.01 15.59
C SER A 158 -29.02 -16.40 15.69
N SER A 159 -29.27 -17.26 14.69
CA SER A 159 -28.63 -18.58 14.63
C SER A 159 -27.09 -18.45 14.53
N LEU A 160 -26.37 -19.42 15.11
CA LEU A 160 -24.91 -19.50 15.06
C LEU A 160 -24.37 -19.39 13.62
N LEU A 161 -25.08 -19.97 12.64
CA LEU A 161 -24.68 -19.92 11.23
C LEU A 161 -24.80 -18.51 10.64
N GLN A 162 -25.86 -17.78 11.00
CA GLN A 162 -26.14 -16.42 10.49
C GLN A 162 -25.10 -15.44 11.05
N ASN A 163 -24.90 -15.49 12.37
CA ASN A 163 -23.93 -14.65 13.05
C ASN A 163 -22.48 -15.00 12.63
N GLY A 164 -22.17 -16.29 12.54
CA GLY A 164 -20.87 -16.79 12.11
C GLY A 164 -20.50 -16.36 10.69
N THR A 165 -21.46 -16.42 9.75
CA THR A 165 -21.23 -15.98 8.36
C THR A 165 -20.96 -14.48 8.29
N PHE A 166 -21.72 -13.67 9.03
CA PHE A 166 -21.52 -12.23 9.10
C PHE A 166 -20.13 -11.87 9.64
N PHE A 167 -19.76 -12.42 10.81
CA PHE A 167 -18.45 -12.15 11.40
C PHE A 167 -17.30 -12.71 10.58
N LEU A 168 -17.47 -13.86 9.91
CA LEU A 168 -16.49 -14.37 8.97
C LEU A 168 -16.21 -13.35 7.85
N GLY A 169 -17.25 -12.83 7.20
CA GLY A 169 -17.11 -11.78 6.19
C GLY A 169 -16.44 -10.53 6.75
N LEU A 170 -16.88 -10.08 7.93
CA LEU A 170 -16.35 -8.89 8.59
C LEU A 170 -14.86 -9.00 8.93
N TYR A 171 -14.40 -10.14 9.44
CA TYR A 171 -12.98 -10.38 9.75
C TYR A 171 -12.12 -10.67 8.52
N MET A 172 -12.70 -11.24 7.44
CA MET A 172 -12.02 -11.30 6.13
C MET A 172 -11.77 -9.90 5.56
N ILE A 173 -12.73 -8.98 5.71
CA ILE A 173 -12.56 -7.57 5.34
C ILE A 173 -11.48 -6.92 6.19
N ALA A 174 -11.43 -7.21 7.50
CA ALA A 174 -10.37 -6.70 8.39
C ALA A 174 -8.98 -7.15 7.91
N LEU A 175 -8.83 -8.43 7.59
CA LEU A 175 -7.60 -8.98 7.04
C LEU A 175 -7.23 -8.32 5.70
N GLY A 176 -8.21 -8.19 4.80
CA GLY A 176 -8.04 -7.56 3.49
C GLY A 176 -7.59 -6.10 3.57
N THR A 177 -8.28 -5.26 4.34
CA THR A 177 -7.90 -3.84 4.52
C THR A 177 -6.53 -3.71 5.18
N GLY A 178 -6.21 -4.61 6.12
CA GLY A 178 -4.89 -4.69 6.74
C GLY A 178 -3.78 -4.89 5.72
N GLY A 179 -3.94 -5.82 4.78
CA GLY A 179 -2.92 -6.04 3.75
C GLY A 179 -2.76 -4.89 2.75
N ILE A 180 -3.84 -4.20 2.42
CA ILE A 180 -3.83 -3.15 1.37
C ILE A 180 -3.25 -1.83 1.92
N LYS A 181 -3.71 -1.38 3.09
CA LYS A 181 -3.40 -0.07 3.68
C LYS A 181 -1.92 0.32 3.72
N PRO A 182 -1.00 -0.51 4.25
CA PRO A 182 0.41 -0.14 4.35
C PRO A 182 1.12 -0.15 2.97
N CYS A 183 0.56 -0.86 2.00
CA CYS A 183 1.21 -1.12 0.72
C CYS A 183 0.77 -0.17 -0.40
N VAL A 184 -0.48 0.27 -0.42
CA VAL A 184 -1.03 1.02 -1.57
C VAL A 184 -0.44 2.41 -1.74
N SER A 185 -0.24 3.16 -0.64
CA SER A 185 0.37 4.49 -0.67
C SER A 185 1.85 4.42 -1.04
N SER A 186 2.57 3.47 -0.47
CA SER A 186 3.98 3.23 -0.78
C SER A 186 4.17 2.70 -2.21
N PHE A 187 3.29 1.82 -2.68
CA PHE A 187 3.31 1.34 -4.08
C PHE A 187 2.97 2.46 -5.08
N GLY A 188 2.08 3.38 -4.72
CA GLY A 188 1.81 4.58 -5.51
C GLY A 188 3.01 5.53 -5.56
N ALA A 189 3.71 5.71 -4.45
CA ALA A 189 4.95 6.49 -4.40
C ALA A 189 6.06 5.87 -5.26
N ASP A 190 6.17 4.53 -5.29
CA ASP A 190 7.13 3.78 -6.12
C ASP A 190 6.93 4.00 -7.64
N GLN A 191 5.83 4.63 -8.07
CA GLN A 191 5.60 4.93 -9.48
C GLN A 191 6.41 6.14 -9.98
N PHE A 192 7.08 6.86 -9.07
CA PHE A 192 7.92 8.01 -9.37
C PHE A 192 9.38 7.68 -9.03
N ASP A 193 10.30 8.03 -9.93
CA ASP A 193 11.75 7.84 -9.75
C ASP A 193 12.30 8.98 -8.89
N ASP A 194 12.69 8.68 -7.65
CA ASP A 194 13.26 9.66 -6.72
C ASP A 194 14.60 10.25 -7.20
N SER A 195 15.30 9.60 -8.14
CA SER A 195 16.54 10.13 -8.74
C SER A 195 16.27 11.22 -9.78
N ASP A 196 15.04 11.30 -10.30
CA ASP A 196 14.61 12.34 -11.22
C ASP A 196 13.95 13.49 -10.44
N PRO A 197 14.55 14.70 -10.41
CA PRO A 197 13.98 15.83 -9.68
C PRO A 197 12.58 16.21 -10.17
N THR A 198 12.26 15.93 -11.44
CA THR A 198 10.93 16.23 -12.01
C THR A 198 9.86 15.22 -11.56
N GLU A 199 10.21 13.95 -11.39
CA GLU A 199 9.29 12.93 -10.89
C GLU A 199 9.11 13.05 -9.37
N ARG A 200 10.16 13.43 -8.63
CA ARG A 200 10.09 13.72 -7.18
C ARG A 200 9.05 14.79 -6.83
N VAL A 201 8.95 15.86 -7.61
CA VAL A 201 7.91 16.90 -7.39
C VAL A 201 6.50 16.33 -7.67
N LYS A 202 6.36 15.47 -8.68
CA LYS A 202 5.07 14.82 -9.02
C LYS A 202 4.63 13.84 -7.93
N GLN A 203 5.57 13.13 -7.30
CA GLN A 203 5.31 12.25 -6.17
C GLN A 203 4.65 13.01 -4.99
N GLY A 204 5.12 14.22 -4.69
CA GLY A 204 4.48 15.09 -3.69
C GLY A 204 3.02 15.43 -4.06
N SER A 205 2.77 15.75 -5.33
CA SER A 205 1.41 15.99 -5.84
C SER A 205 0.53 14.73 -5.81
N PHE A 206 1.10 13.54 -6.03
CA PHE A 206 0.39 12.27 -5.88
C PHE A 206 -0.18 12.10 -4.47
N PHE A 207 0.59 12.40 -3.41
CA PHE A 207 0.07 12.30 -2.04
C PHE A 207 -1.10 13.25 -1.79
N ASN A 208 -1.08 14.47 -2.34
CA ASN A 208 -2.23 15.39 -2.25
C ASN A 208 -3.49 14.77 -2.87
N TRP A 209 -3.38 14.19 -4.06
CA TRP A 209 -4.49 13.48 -4.71
C TRP A 209 -4.91 12.22 -3.97
N PHE A 210 -3.98 11.48 -3.38
CA PHE A 210 -4.23 10.30 -2.57
C PHE A 210 -5.13 10.64 -1.37
N TYR A 211 -4.77 11.68 -0.60
CA TYR A 211 -5.59 12.15 0.51
C TYR A 211 -6.94 12.72 0.06
N PHE A 212 -6.99 13.39 -1.09
CA PHE A 212 -8.24 13.87 -1.66
C PHE A 212 -9.20 12.71 -1.99
N CYS A 213 -8.70 11.64 -2.64
CA CYS A 213 -9.46 10.43 -2.93
C CYS A 213 -9.96 9.74 -1.65
N ILE A 214 -9.15 9.70 -0.58
CA ILE A 214 -9.58 9.15 0.71
C ILE A 214 -10.79 9.91 1.27
N ASN A 215 -10.72 11.24 1.27
CA ASN A 215 -11.79 12.08 1.80
C ASN A 215 -13.07 11.97 0.97
N ILE A 216 -12.96 11.92 -0.37
CA ILE A 216 -14.14 11.69 -1.24
C ILE A 216 -14.76 10.33 -0.95
N GLY A 217 -13.96 9.26 -0.89
CA GLY A 217 -14.47 7.92 -0.61
C GLY A 217 -15.20 7.86 0.73
N ALA A 218 -14.64 8.49 1.76
CA ALA A 218 -15.25 8.59 3.09
C ALA A 218 -16.55 9.42 3.08
N LEU A 219 -16.58 10.54 2.36
CA LEU A 219 -17.76 11.41 2.23
C LEU A 219 -18.91 10.67 1.55
N VAL A 220 -18.65 10.04 0.41
CA VAL A 220 -19.67 9.27 -0.35
C VAL A 220 -20.16 8.09 0.49
N ALA A 221 -19.26 7.40 1.19
CA ALA A 221 -19.63 6.32 2.09
C ALA A 221 -20.53 6.79 3.24
N GLY A 222 -20.16 7.86 3.94
CA GLY A 222 -20.92 8.39 5.08
C GLY A 222 -22.24 9.05 4.73
N THR A 223 -22.47 9.38 3.45
CA THR A 223 -23.71 10.01 2.98
C THR A 223 -24.54 9.05 2.14
N VAL A 224 -24.08 8.75 0.92
CA VAL A 224 -24.82 7.96 -0.07
C VAL A 224 -24.98 6.51 0.37
N ILE A 225 -23.90 5.85 0.81
CA ILE A 225 -23.98 4.43 1.18
C ILE A 225 -24.81 4.22 2.45
N VAL A 226 -24.63 5.06 3.47
CA VAL A 226 -25.48 5.05 4.68
C VAL A 226 -26.95 5.29 4.30
N TRP A 227 -27.23 6.27 3.44
CA TRP A 227 -28.59 6.52 2.97
C TRP A 227 -29.21 5.31 2.23
N ILE A 228 -28.43 4.61 1.40
CA ILE A 228 -28.88 3.38 0.73
C ILE A 228 -29.18 2.28 1.76
N GLN A 229 -28.31 2.09 2.77
CA GLN A 229 -28.48 1.07 3.80
C GLN A 229 -29.76 1.28 4.61
N ASP A 230 -30.03 2.53 5.00
CA ASP A 230 -31.16 2.86 5.86
C ASP A 230 -32.50 2.87 5.10
N ASN A 231 -32.51 3.27 3.81
CA ASN A 231 -33.75 3.41 3.03
C ASN A 231 -34.03 2.25 2.07
N SER A 232 -32.99 1.74 1.39
CA SER A 232 -33.11 0.66 0.39
C SER A 232 -32.71 -0.71 0.93
N GLY A 233 -32.19 -0.75 2.17
CA GLY A 233 -31.83 -1.96 2.88
C GLY A 233 -30.35 -2.36 2.75
N TRP A 234 -29.93 -3.18 3.70
CA TRP A 234 -28.54 -3.56 3.92
C TRP A 234 -27.95 -4.44 2.82
N GLY A 235 -28.77 -5.27 2.16
CA GLY A 235 -28.30 -6.10 1.05
C GLY A 235 -27.75 -5.26 -0.10
N ILE A 236 -28.50 -4.25 -0.54
CA ILE A 236 -28.05 -3.30 -1.58
C ILE A 236 -26.91 -2.43 -1.04
N GLY A 237 -27.02 -1.97 0.21
CA GLY A 237 -26.02 -1.16 0.87
C GLY A 237 -24.63 -1.80 0.98
N PHE A 238 -24.54 -3.13 1.08
CA PHE A 238 -23.26 -3.86 1.03
C PHE A 238 -22.90 -4.33 -0.39
N ALA A 239 -23.88 -4.59 -1.26
CA ALA A 239 -23.64 -4.95 -2.65
C ALA A 239 -22.93 -3.84 -3.44
N VAL A 240 -23.29 -2.57 -3.23
CA VAL A 240 -22.67 -1.43 -3.93
C VAL A 240 -21.15 -1.38 -3.67
N PRO A 241 -20.66 -1.30 -2.41
CA PRO A 241 -19.24 -1.47 -2.09
C PRO A 241 -18.56 -2.69 -2.71
N THR A 242 -19.26 -3.83 -2.73
CA THR A 242 -18.74 -5.09 -3.28
C THR A 242 -18.46 -4.98 -4.78
N VAL A 243 -19.37 -4.37 -5.54
CA VAL A 243 -19.19 -4.14 -6.99
C VAL A 243 -18.06 -3.14 -7.24
N PHE A 244 -18.00 -2.03 -6.51
CA PHE A 244 -16.92 -1.06 -6.65
C PHE A 244 -15.54 -1.68 -6.35
N MET A 245 -15.45 -2.53 -5.32
CA MET A 245 -14.22 -3.26 -5.03
C MET A 245 -13.85 -4.23 -6.15
N ALA A 246 -14.81 -4.95 -6.75
CA ALA A 246 -14.53 -5.82 -7.91
C ALA A 246 -13.97 -5.03 -9.10
N LEU A 247 -14.55 -3.87 -9.40
CA LEU A 247 -14.08 -2.97 -10.45
C LEU A 247 -12.68 -2.42 -10.14
N ALA A 248 -12.42 -2.05 -8.89
CA ALA A 248 -11.12 -1.62 -8.43
C ALA A 248 -10.05 -2.69 -8.65
N ILE A 249 -10.32 -3.93 -8.24
CA ILE A 249 -9.41 -5.08 -8.46
C ILE A 249 -9.15 -5.30 -9.94
N ALA A 250 -10.21 -5.33 -10.76
CA ALA A 250 -10.06 -5.49 -12.22
C ALA A 250 -9.21 -4.36 -12.82
N SER A 251 -9.45 -3.12 -12.41
CA SER A 251 -8.66 -1.96 -12.86
C SER A 251 -7.20 -2.05 -12.43
N PHE A 252 -6.93 -2.50 -11.19
CA PHE A 252 -5.60 -2.66 -10.64
C PHE A 252 -4.81 -3.69 -11.44
N PHE A 253 -5.40 -4.85 -11.74
CA PHE A 253 -4.76 -5.88 -12.56
C PHE A 253 -4.58 -5.45 -14.02
N SER A 254 -5.52 -4.69 -14.60
CA SER A 254 -5.40 -4.21 -15.99
C SER A 254 -4.17 -3.33 -16.22
N ALA A 255 -3.75 -2.59 -15.20
CA ALA A 255 -2.60 -1.69 -15.25
C ALA A 255 -1.26 -2.34 -14.85
N SER A 256 -1.21 -3.67 -14.65
CA SER A 256 -0.01 -4.35 -14.15
C SER A 256 1.23 -4.14 -15.03
N ASN A 257 1.08 -4.11 -16.35
CA ASN A 257 2.21 -3.84 -17.26
C ASN A 257 2.73 -2.39 -17.20
N MET A 258 1.97 -1.48 -16.57
CA MET A 258 2.29 -0.07 -16.46
C MET A 258 2.98 0.25 -15.12
N TYR A 259 2.91 -0.64 -14.13
CA TYR A 259 3.49 -0.38 -12.82
C TYR A 259 5.01 -0.54 -12.80
N ARG A 260 5.64 0.24 -11.91
CA ARG A 260 7.01 0.03 -11.44
C ARG A 260 6.99 -0.75 -10.13
N TYR A 261 7.89 -1.72 -10.02
CA TYR A 261 7.95 -2.66 -8.91
C TYR A 261 9.27 -2.47 -8.16
N GLN A 262 9.19 -2.16 -6.87
CA GLN A 262 10.34 -2.17 -5.99
C GLN A 262 10.60 -3.58 -5.46
N LYS A 263 11.89 -3.98 -5.44
CA LYS A 263 12.28 -5.30 -4.92
C LYS A 263 12.11 -5.32 -3.40
N PRO A 264 11.63 -6.44 -2.81
CA PRO A 264 11.50 -6.55 -1.36
C PRO A 264 12.83 -6.30 -0.66
N GLY A 265 12.85 -5.36 0.28
CA GLY A 265 14.04 -4.99 1.02
C GLY A 265 14.45 -6.00 2.09
N GLY A 266 13.61 -7.00 2.41
CA GLY A 266 13.79 -7.93 3.53
C GLY A 266 13.11 -7.44 4.81
N SER A 267 12.98 -8.32 5.81
CA SER A 267 12.16 -8.07 7.00
C SER A 267 12.71 -6.96 7.92
N PRO A 268 11.99 -5.82 8.05
CA PRO A 268 12.39 -4.76 8.99
C PRO A 268 12.35 -5.23 10.44
N VAL A 269 11.36 -6.06 10.79
CA VAL A 269 11.21 -6.62 12.14
C VAL A 269 12.43 -7.44 12.55
N THR A 270 12.95 -8.27 11.63
CA THR A 270 14.15 -9.07 11.90
C THR A 270 15.34 -8.17 12.22
N ARG A 271 15.48 -7.03 11.54
CA ARG A 271 16.55 -6.05 11.80
C ARG A 271 16.41 -5.40 13.16
N VAL A 272 15.20 -4.94 13.53
CA VAL A 272 14.95 -4.36 14.85
C VAL A 272 15.27 -5.38 15.95
N CYS A 273 14.83 -6.63 15.80
CA CYS A 273 15.15 -7.70 16.74
C CYS A 273 16.65 -7.98 16.81
N GLN A 274 17.37 -7.97 15.69
CA GLN A 274 18.83 -8.12 15.67
C GLN A 274 19.53 -7.02 16.45
N VAL A 275 19.11 -5.76 16.29
CA VAL A 275 19.68 -4.62 17.04
C VAL A 275 19.41 -4.76 18.53
N VAL A 276 18.17 -5.08 18.93
CA VAL A 276 17.82 -5.30 20.34
C VAL A 276 18.65 -6.42 20.95
N VAL A 277 18.73 -7.57 20.28
CA VAL A 277 19.53 -8.72 20.73
C VAL A 277 21.01 -8.37 20.80
N ALA A 278 21.55 -7.67 19.80
CA ALA A 278 22.93 -7.23 19.78
C ALA A 278 23.23 -6.24 20.92
N ALA A 279 22.32 -5.30 21.20
CA ALA A 279 22.44 -4.34 22.29
C ALA A 279 22.49 -5.03 23.65
N PHE A 280 21.56 -5.97 23.92
CA PHE A 280 21.58 -6.74 25.16
C PHE A 280 22.84 -7.59 25.32
N ARG A 281 23.30 -8.25 24.24
CA ARG A 281 24.52 -9.07 24.27
C ARG A 281 25.80 -8.25 24.46
N LYS A 282 25.83 -7.03 23.93
CA LYS A 282 27.01 -6.15 23.93
C LYS A 282 26.97 -5.06 25.01
N TRP A 283 25.99 -5.08 25.92
CA TRP A 283 25.79 -4.00 26.90
C TRP A 283 26.99 -3.75 27.84
N ARG A 284 27.90 -4.72 28.00
CA ARG A 284 29.11 -4.58 28.82
C ARG A 284 30.39 -4.29 28.03
N ILE A 285 30.31 -4.08 26.72
CA ILE A 285 31.49 -3.81 25.88
C ILE A 285 31.88 -2.33 26.00
N LYS A 286 33.18 -2.05 26.15
CA LYS A 286 33.71 -0.68 26.12
C LYS A 286 33.55 -0.10 24.71
N LEU A 287 32.94 1.08 24.62
CA LEU A 287 32.75 1.78 23.35
C LEU A 287 34.12 2.14 22.73
N PRO A 288 34.25 2.06 21.39
CA PRO A 288 35.42 2.57 20.69
C PRO A 288 35.52 4.10 20.88
N LEU A 289 36.75 4.61 20.93
CA LEU A 289 37.03 6.06 21.03
C LEU A 289 36.59 6.83 19.78
N ASP A 290 36.59 6.17 18.63
CA ASP A 290 36.14 6.72 17.37
C ASP A 290 34.69 6.30 17.09
N ALA A 291 33.77 7.27 17.13
CA ALA A 291 32.35 7.06 16.88
C ALA A 291 32.05 6.70 15.42
N SER A 292 32.96 7.00 14.49
CA SER A 292 32.77 6.72 13.06
C SER A 292 32.66 5.22 12.76
N LEU A 293 33.28 4.38 13.60
CA LEU A 293 33.26 2.92 13.52
C LEU A 293 31.89 2.30 13.87
N LEU A 294 30.96 3.08 14.40
CA LEU A 294 29.59 2.64 14.72
C LEU A 294 28.63 2.85 13.55
N TYR A 295 29.00 3.66 12.54
CA TYR A 295 28.16 3.91 11.39
C TYR A 295 28.27 2.78 10.36
N GLU A 296 27.16 2.55 9.65
CA GLU A 296 27.10 1.51 8.64
C GLU A 296 27.77 1.96 7.33
N VAL A 297 28.74 1.19 6.84
CA VAL A 297 29.57 1.51 5.65
C VAL A 297 28.78 1.42 4.36
N ASP A 298 28.99 2.35 3.41
CA ASP A 298 28.33 2.37 2.10
C ASP A 298 28.83 1.26 1.15
N GLY A 299 27.97 0.89 0.18
CA GLY A 299 28.30 -0.05 -0.89
C GLY A 299 28.02 -1.53 -0.56
N GLN A 300 28.78 -2.44 -1.22
CA GLN A 300 28.57 -3.90 -1.11
C GLN A 300 28.83 -4.47 0.29
N SER A 301 29.52 -3.70 1.13
CA SER A 301 29.87 -3.99 2.52
C SER A 301 28.74 -3.66 3.50
N SER A 302 27.66 -2.99 3.06
CA SER A 302 26.51 -2.69 3.91
C SER A 302 25.81 -3.97 4.36
N ALA A 303 25.35 -3.98 5.61
CA ALA A 303 24.52 -5.06 6.14
C ALA A 303 23.15 -5.11 5.43
N ILE A 304 22.73 -4.00 4.80
CA ILE A 304 21.48 -3.88 4.07
C ILE A 304 21.74 -3.73 2.56
N LYS A 305 21.95 -4.87 1.89
CA LYS A 305 22.11 -4.90 0.43
C LYS A 305 20.85 -4.41 -0.29
N GLY A 306 21.01 -3.42 -1.18
CA GLY A 306 19.94 -2.95 -2.06
C GLY A 306 18.94 -1.98 -1.45
N SER A 307 19.09 -1.59 -0.18
CA SER A 307 18.33 -0.48 0.39
C SER A 307 19.11 0.81 0.21
N ARG A 308 18.45 1.83 -0.33
CA ARG A 308 18.99 3.21 -0.31
C ARG A 308 19.12 3.65 1.14
N LYS A 309 20.26 4.27 1.49
CA LYS A 309 20.48 4.85 2.82
C LYS A 309 20.01 6.30 2.84
N LEU A 310 19.50 6.72 3.99
CA LEU A 310 19.23 8.13 4.25
C LEU A 310 20.57 8.84 4.41
N GLU A 311 20.79 9.90 3.64
CA GLU A 311 21.96 10.76 3.83
C GLU A 311 21.89 11.42 5.20
N HIS A 312 23.06 11.60 5.81
CA HIS A 312 23.15 12.28 7.09
C HIS A 312 22.75 13.75 6.90
N THR A 313 21.70 14.17 7.60
CA THR A 313 21.27 15.58 7.63
C THR A 313 21.84 16.25 8.86
N SER A 314 22.66 17.28 8.67
CA SER A 314 23.21 18.14 9.74
C SER A 314 22.23 19.20 10.24
N GLU A 315 20.95 19.12 9.87
CA GLU A 315 19.92 20.12 10.25
C GLU A 315 19.48 20.03 11.72
N LEU A 316 19.99 19.05 12.47
CA LEU A 316 19.65 18.80 13.88
C LEU A 316 20.87 18.86 14.83
N GLU A 317 22.03 19.30 14.35
CA GLU A 317 23.19 19.66 15.18
C GLU A 317 23.18 21.16 15.55
#